data_AF-A0A528FY78-F1
#
_entry.id   AF-A0A528FY78-F1
#
_cell.length_a   1.000
_cell.length_b   1.000
_cell.length_c   1.000
_cell.angle_alpha   90.00
_cell.angle_beta   90.00
_cell.angle_gamma   90.00
#
_symmetry.space_group_name_H-M   'P 1'
#
loop_
_entity.id
_entity.type
_entity.pdbx_description
1 polymer ?
#
loop_
_entity_poly.entity_id
_entity_poly.type
_entity_poly.pdbx_seq_one_letter_code
_entity_poly.pdbx_strand_id
1 'polypeptide(L)'
;IPEGARIVVTLDCDGLDPGIMPGVAGRTPGGLTYTQVIDLIAGLGKRARIAGFDLVELYPPADIDGLSALTAARLLVNVIGTIVRQI
;
A
#
# COMPACT_ATOMS: atom_id res chain seq x y z
N ILE A 1 -5.24 0.28 16.85
CA ILE A 1 -4.59 -1.05 16.77
C ILE A 1 -3.94 -1.34 18.12
N PRO A 2 -4.28 -2.44 18.80
CA PRO A 2 -3.65 -2.79 20.07
C PRO A 2 -2.15 -2.99 19.91
N GLU A 3 -1.37 -2.58 20.90
CA GLU A 3 0.09 -2.74 20.91
C GLU A 3 0.45 -4.24 20.80
N GLY A 4 1.36 -4.58 19.88
CA GLY A 4 1.83 -5.95 19.69
C GLY A 4 0.83 -6.91 19.04
N ALA A 5 -0.35 -6.45 18.63
CA ALA A 5 -1.33 -7.28 17.94
C ALA A 5 -0.75 -7.86 16.64
N ARG A 6 -1.18 -9.08 16.27
CA ARG A 6 -0.91 -9.65 14.94
C ARG A 6 -1.98 -9.17 13.97
N ILE A 7 -1.59 -8.50 12.90
CA ILE A 7 -2.51 -7.89 11.93
C ILE A 7 -2.26 -8.40 10.52
N VAL A 8 -3.32 -8.44 9.71
CA VAL A 8 -3.22 -8.53 8.25
C VAL A 8 -3.62 -7.17 7.70
N VAL A 9 -2.84 -6.66 6.75
CA VAL A 9 -3.11 -5.38 6.10
C VAL A 9 -3.61 -5.66 4.69
N THR A 10 -4.78 -5.11 4.37
CA THR A 10 -5.27 -5.06 3.00
C THR A 10 -5.18 -3.62 2.51
N LEU A 11 -4.49 -3.41 1.40
CA LEU A 11 -4.36 -2.09 0.78
C LEU A 11 -5.01 -2.12 -0.59
N ASP A 12 -6.07 -1.35 -0.74
CA ASP A 12 -6.73 -1.11 -2.01
C ASP A 12 -5.96 -0.05 -2.81
N CYS A 13 -5.60 -0.36 -4.06
CA CYS A 13 -4.96 0.59 -4.96
C CYS A 13 -5.83 1.83 -5.21
N ASP A 14 -7.17 1.71 -5.18
CA ASP A 14 -8.08 2.82 -5.46
C ASP A 14 -8.15 3.86 -4.34
N GLY A 15 -7.62 3.52 -3.16
CA GLY A 15 -7.47 4.42 -2.03
C GLY A 15 -6.33 5.43 -2.20
N LEU A 16 -5.47 5.27 -3.21
CA LEU A 16 -4.40 6.20 -3.53
C LEU A 16 -4.86 7.30 -4.48
N ASP A 17 -4.17 8.43 -4.46
CA ASP A 17 -4.47 9.53 -5.38
C ASP A 17 -4.35 9.07 -6.85
N PRO A 18 -5.34 9.37 -7.71
CA PRO A 18 -5.37 8.86 -9.08
C PRO A 18 -4.26 9.44 -9.97
N GLY A 19 -3.58 10.50 -9.55
CA GLY A 19 -2.38 11.02 -10.21
C GLY A 19 -1.13 10.14 -9.99
N ILE A 20 -1.13 9.26 -8.98
CA ILE A 20 -0.01 8.35 -8.67
C ILE A 20 -0.36 6.87 -8.88
N MET A 21 -1.64 6.50 -8.78
CA MET A 21 -2.16 5.15 -8.96
C MET A 21 -3.35 5.16 -9.94
N PRO A 22 -3.15 5.52 -11.23
CA PRO A 22 -4.23 5.60 -12.20
C PRO A 22 -4.81 4.24 -12.62
N GLY A 23 -4.07 3.14 -12.41
CA GLY A 23 -4.39 1.78 -12.82
C GLY A 23 -5.35 1.08 -11.88
N VAL A 24 -6.56 1.62 -11.76
CA VAL A 24 -7.67 1.09 -10.95
C VAL A 24 -8.99 1.23 -11.72
N ALA A 25 -10.03 0.50 -11.33
CA ALA A 25 -11.33 0.56 -12.00
C ALA A 25 -12.09 1.88 -11.72
N GLY A 26 -12.06 2.37 -10.47
CA GLY A 26 -12.82 3.53 -10.01
C GLY A 26 -11.95 4.63 -9.42
N ARG A 27 -11.35 5.48 -10.27
CA ARG A 27 -10.54 6.62 -9.82
C ARG A 27 -11.38 7.61 -9.00
N THR A 28 -10.94 7.93 -7.78
CA THR A 28 -11.64 8.85 -6.88
C THR A 28 -10.70 9.97 -6.41
N PRO A 29 -11.11 11.26 -6.45
CA PRO A 29 -10.26 12.36 -5.99
C PRO A 29 -10.07 12.35 -4.46
N GLY A 30 -8.92 12.85 -4.00
CA GLY A 30 -8.62 13.00 -2.57
C GLY A 30 -8.02 11.75 -1.91
N GLY A 31 -7.49 10.82 -2.71
CA GLY A 31 -6.81 9.62 -2.23
C GLY A 31 -5.49 9.92 -1.50
N LEU A 32 -4.93 8.89 -0.89
CA LEU A 32 -3.65 8.97 -0.17
C LEU A 32 -2.49 9.18 -1.15
N THR A 33 -1.53 10.01 -0.75
CA THR A 33 -0.27 10.09 -1.47
C THR A 33 0.61 8.88 -1.17
N TYR A 34 1.57 8.60 -2.06
CA TYR A 34 2.51 7.49 -1.91
C TYR A 34 3.27 7.53 -0.58
N THR A 35 3.70 8.72 -0.15
CA THR A 35 4.44 8.90 1.11
C THR A 35 3.53 8.71 2.33
N GLN A 36 2.27 9.14 2.28
CA GLN A 36 1.31 8.89 3.36
C GLN A 36 1.09 7.39 3.58
N VAL A 37 0.99 6.60 2.49
CA VAL A 37 0.88 5.14 2.59
C VAL A 37 2.14 4.53 3.22
N ILE A 38 3.34 4.99 2.83
CA ILE A 38 4.59 4.55 3.47
C ILE A 38 4.59 4.86 4.96
N ASP A 39 4.19 6.07 5.36
CA ASP A 39 4.14 6.49 6.75
C ASP A 39 3.16 5.65 7.57
N LEU A 40 2.00 5.30 6.98
CA LEU A 40 1.05 4.37 7.58
C LEU A 40 1.67 2.98 7.78
N ILE A 41 2.30 2.40 6.75
CA ILE A 41 2.98 1.10 6.85
C ILE A 41 4.06 1.12 7.93
N ALA A 42 4.89 2.16 7.97
CA ALA A 42 5.94 2.32 8.96
C ALA A 42 5.38 2.49 10.38
N GLY A 43 4.30 3.25 10.55
CA GLY A 43 3.59 3.42 11.81
C GLY A 43 2.96 2.11 12.30
N LEU A 44 2.36 1.34 11.40
CA LEU A 44 1.85 -0.01 11.69
C LEU A 44 2.98 -0.93 12.17
N GLY A 45 4.12 -0.93 11.46
CA GLY A 45 5.27 -1.76 11.79
C GLY A 45 5.88 -1.47 13.17
N LYS A 46 5.71 -0.24 13.70
CA LYS A 46 6.14 0.15 15.05
C LYS A 46 5.18 -0.28 16.15
N ARG A 47 3.90 -0.46 15.84
CA ARG A 47 2.81 -0.66 16.82
C ARG A 47 2.31 -2.11 16.89
N ALA A 48 2.43 -2.86 15.81
CA ALA A 48 1.84 -4.18 15.64
C ALA A 48 2.71 -5.07 14.76
N ARG A 49 2.55 -6.39 14.87
CA ARG A 49 3.25 -7.38 14.05
C ARG A 49 2.44 -7.67 12.78
N ILE A 50 2.98 -7.32 11.62
CA ILE A 50 2.34 -7.58 10.34
C ILE A 50 2.51 -9.06 10.01
N ALA A 51 1.42 -9.81 10.07
CA ALA A 51 1.37 -11.25 9.82
C ALA A 51 1.04 -11.60 8.36
N GLY A 52 0.50 -10.64 7.61
CA GLY A 52 0.18 -10.77 6.20
C GLY A 52 -0.10 -9.41 5.58
N PHE A 53 0.03 -9.33 4.26
CA PHE A 53 -0.27 -8.15 3.47
C PHE A 53 -0.83 -8.58 2.11
N ASP A 54 -1.90 -7.91 1.66
CA ASP A 54 -2.37 -7.98 0.28
C ASP A 54 -2.50 -6.58 -0.33
N LEU A 55 -2.33 -6.52 -1.65
CA LEU A 55 -2.52 -5.33 -2.47
C LEU A 55 -3.57 -5.70 -3.53
N VAL A 56 -4.69 -5.00 -3.52
CA VAL A 56 -5.88 -5.34 -4.33
C VAL A 56 -6.24 -4.21 -5.30
N GLU A 57 -7.14 -4.51 -6.24
CA GLU A 57 -7.70 -3.56 -7.23
C GLU A 57 -6.69 -2.88 -8.18
N LEU A 58 -5.45 -3.38 -8.27
CA LEU A 58 -4.59 -3.04 -9.40
C LEU A 58 -5.26 -3.54 -10.69
N TYR A 59 -5.56 -2.62 -11.60
CA TYR A 59 -6.22 -2.87 -12.86
C TYR A 59 -5.29 -2.51 -14.03
N PRO A 60 -4.51 -3.47 -14.56
CA PRO A 60 -3.50 -3.22 -15.59
C PRO A 60 -4.00 -2.50 -16.85
N PRO A 61 -5.23 -2.75 -17.36
CA PRO A 61 -5.73 -2.04 -18.54
C PRO A 61 -5.89 -0.51 -18.36
N ALA A 62 -6.01 -0.03 -17.11
CA ALA A 62 -6.08 1.40 -16.81
C ALA A 62 -4.74 2.00 -16.39
N ASP A 63 -3.67 1.19 -16.35
CA ASP A 63 -2.35 1.66 -15.99
C ASP A 63 -1.75 2.50 -17.12
N ILE A 64 -1.13 3.62 -16.75
CA ILE A 64 -0.55 4.58 -17.69
C ILE A 64 0.96 4.40 -17.63
N ASP A 65 1.56 3.95 -18.73
CA ASP A 65 3.00 3.73 -18.87
C ASP A 65 3.64 2.85 -17.76
N GLY A 66 2.84 1.97 -17.15
CA GLY A 66 3.29 1.09 -16.06
C GLY A 66 3.47 1.80 -14.71
N LEU A 67 2.99 3.04 -14.56
CA LEU A 67 3.15 3.85 -13.36
C LEU A 67 2.57 3.15 -12.12
N SER A 68 1.36 2.62 -12.23
CA SER A 68 0.62 1.98 -11.13
C SER A 68 1.30 0.68 -10.73
N ALA A 69 1.73 -0.13 -11.70
CA ALA A 69 2.52 -1.33 -11.44
C ALA A 69 3.84 -1.01 -10.71
N LEU A 70 4.54 0.06 -11.12
CA LEU A 70 5.77 0.50 -10.45
C LEU A 70 5.49 1.01 -9.02
N THR A 71 4.45 1.81 -8.83
CA THR A 71 4.02 2.31 -7.51
C THR A 71 3.66 1.13 -6.59
N ALA A 72 2.84 0.19 -7.07
CA ALA A 72 2.46 -1.03 -6.37
C ALA A 72 3.69 -1.87 -5.94
N ALA A 73 4.61 -2.12 -6.88
CA ALA A 73 5.85 -2.86 -6.59
C ALA A 73 6.70 -2.15 -5.53
N ARG A 74 6.80 -0.83 -5.58
CA ARG A 74 7.53 -0.04 -4.58
C ARG A 74 6.86 -0.06 -3.20
N LEU A 75 5.52 -0.04 -3.12
CA LEU A 75 4.80 -0.23 -1.87
C LEU A 75 5.07 -1.61 -1.26
N LEU A 76 5.02 -2.67 -2.08
CA LEU A 76 5.33 -4.03 -1.63
C LEU A 76 6.75 -4.15 -1.06
N VAL A 77 7.75 -3.54 -1.70
CA VAL A 77 9.13 -3.52 -1.18
C VAL A 77 9.20 -2.81 0.19
N ASN A 78 8.45 -1.72 0.38
CA ASN A 78 8.39 -1.02 1.68
C ASN A 78 7.76 -1.89 2.78
N VAL A 79 6.68 -2.62 2.45
CA VAL A 79 6.03 -3.55 3.38
C VAL A 79 6.96 -4.70 3.75
N ILE A 80 7.56 -5.36 2.75
CA ILE A 80 8.50 -6.47 2.96
C ILE A 80 9.66 -6.00 3.84
N GLY A 81 10.25 -4.85 3.52
CA GLY A 81 11.32 -4.27 4.33
C GLY A 81 10.87 -4.01 5.77
N THR A 82 9.64 -3.53 5.97
CA THR A 82 9.07 -3.32 7.30
C THR A 82 8.93 -4.62 8.06
N ILE A 83 8.34 -5.66 7.46
CA ILE A 83 8.17 -6.99 8.05
C ILE A 83 9.53 -7.59 8.45
N VAL A 84 10.52 -7.53 7.56
CA VAL A 84 11.87 -8.08 7.80
C VAL A 84 12.57 -7.39 8.96
N ARG A 85 12.21 -6.14 9.31
CA ARG A 85 12.78 -5.43 10.47
C ARG A 85 12.05 -5.69 11.79
N GLN A 86 10.93 -6.44 11.79
CA GLN A 86 10.18 -6.78 13.00
C GLN A 86 10.76 -8.00 13.76
N ILE A 87 12.08 -8.20 13.65
CA ILE A 87 12.82 -9.32 14.27
C ILE A 87 12.98 -9.09 15.77
#